data_AF-A0A1I7SP33-F1
#
_entry.id   AF-A0A1I7SP33-F1
#
_cell.length_a   1.000
_cell.length_b   1.000
_cell.length_c   1.000
_cell.angle_alpha   90.00
_cell.angle_beta   90.00
_cell.angle_gamma   90.00
#
_symmetry.space_group_name_H-M   'P 1'
#
loop_
_entity.id
_entity.type
_entity.pdbx_description
1 polymer ?
#
loop_
_entity_poly.entity_id
_entity_poly.type
_entity_poly.pdbx_seq_one_letter_code
_entity_poly.pdbx_strand_id
1 'polypeptide(L)'
;NLPQDVDYGNIMRKGCNGFARDVMNWPVDMILGKAEDDGEHFQAEALQSVILVASATEVYKRFSGKDKLEQLQFFNKTTGELKNITGEWSPLLAKEVVTAWQRAFTDSIYNHPLNFKTVNGSLDPVEHRIVHPLAATSISDMLAEFCDFNYGVIVVGYVLMNV
;
A
#
# COMPACT_ATOMS: atom_id res chain seq x y z
N ASN A 1 14.95 4.34 23.78
CA ASN A 1 14.30 5.49 24.46
C ASN A 1 13.65 6.36 23.40
N LEU A 2 12.32 6.25 23.25
CA LEU A 2 11.55 7.20 22.46
C LEU A 2 11.52 8.52 23.27
N PRO A 3 11.64 9.69 22.63
CA PRO A 3 11.60 10.95 23.35
C PRO A 3 10.22 11.12 24.01
N GLN A 4 10.23 11.38 25.31
CA GLN A 4 9.06 11.81 26.08
C GLN A 4 8.82 13.28 25.77
N ASP A 5 7.56 13.62 25.44
CA ASP A 5 7.05 14.99 25.28
C ASP A 5 7.59 15.77 24.06
N VAL A 6 7.46 15.16 22.87
CA VAL A 6 7.68 15.88 21.61
C VAL A 6 6.37 16.52 21.13
N ASP A 7 6.39 17.84 20.92
CA ASP A 7 5.34 18.55 20.20
C ASP A 7 5.45 18.28 18.70
N TYR A 8 4.79 17.22 18.26
CA TYR A 8 4.72 16.83 16.86
C TYR A 8 4.00 17.86 15.97
N GLY A 9 3.10 18.66 16.55
CA GLY A 9 2.36 19.67 15.81
C GLY A 9 3.28 20.80 15.35
N ASN A 10 4.09 21.34 16.27
CA ASN A 10 5.04 22.39 15.94
C ASN A 10 6.15 21.91 14.97
N ILE A 11 6.59 20.65 15.11
CA ILE A 11 7.60 20.07 14.20
C ILE A 11 7.08 19.94 12.77
N MET A 12 5.85 19.45 12.59
CA MET A 12 5.29 19.18 11.27
C MET A 12 4.59 20.39 10.64
N ARG A 13 4.45 21.51 11.36
CA ARG A 13 3.77 22.74 10.88
C ARG A 13 4.28 23.27 9.54
N LYS A 14 5.56 23.07 9.22
CA LYS A 14 6.17 23.52 7.95
C LYS A 14 6.37 22.40 6.92
N GLY A 15 5.81 21.23 7.18
CA GLY A 15 6.06 20.03 6.41
C GLY A 15 7.34 19.31 6.85
N CYS A 16 7.76 18.35 6.05
CA CYS A 16 8.91 17.50 6.35
C CYS A 16 9.89 17.50 5.18
N ASN A 17 11.19 17.61 5.48
CA ASN A 17 12.22 17.48 4.47
C ASN A 17 12.70 16.03 4.39
N GLY A 18 12.90 15.54 3.16
CA GLY A 18 13.54 14.26 2.89
C GLY A 18 15.05 14.34 3.05
N PHE A 19 15.74 13.34 2.49
CA PHE A 19 17.20 13.23 2.55
C PHE A 19 17.90 14.46 1.94
N ALA A 20 17.43 14.94 0.80
CA ALA A 20 17.93 16.15 0.15
C ALA A 20 17.05 17.34 0.51
N ARG A 21 17.41 18.08 1.57
CA ARG A 21 16.57 19.14 2.15
C ARG A 21 16.10 20.21 1.17
N ASP A 22 16.93 20.58 0.20
CA ASP A 22 16.63 21.66 -0.74
C ASP A 22 15.78 21.21 -1.95
N VAL A 23 15.64 19.90 -2.15
CA VAL A 23 14.98 19.33 -3.35
C VAL A 23 13.77 18.47 -2.96
N MET A 24 13.86 17.72 -1.86
CA MET A 24 12.83 16.82 -1.37
C MET A 24 12.10 17.50 -0.21
N ASN A 25 11.33 18.54 -0.51
CA ASN A 25 10.44 19.16 0.46
C ASN A 25 9.03 18.54 0.32
N TRP A 26 8.52 17.95 1.41
CA TRP A 26 7.18 17.38 1.48
C TRP A 26 6.25 18.36 2.21
N PRO A 27 5.34 19.04 1.48
CA PRO A 27 4.47 20.04 2.07
C PRO A 27 3.45 19.41 3.02
N VAL A 28 2.99 20.19 4.00
CA VAL A 28 2.00 19.79 5.02
C VAL A 28 0.79 19.12 4.39
N ASP A 29 0.20 19.74 3.37
CA ASP A 29 -1.03 19.27 2.72
C ASP A 29 -0.89 17.90 2.05
N MET A 30 0.34 17.43 1.79
CA MET A 30 0.59 16.10 1.22
C MET A 30 0.70 15.01 2.29
N ILE A 31 1.12 15.36 3.51
CA ILE A 31 1.42 14.42 4.59
C ILE A 31 0.38 14.44 5.71
N LEU A 32 -0.36 15.54 5.87
CA LEU A 32 -1.36 15.73 6.91
C LEU A 32 -2.71 16.11 6.28
N GLY A 33 -3.75 15.40 6.68
CA GLY A 33 -5.13 15.67 6.28
C GLY A 33 -5.84 16.54 7.31
N LYS A 34 -6.57 17.55 6.81
CA LYS A 34 -7.30 18.53 7.62
C LYS A 34 -6.39 19.17 8.68
N ALA A 35 -5.25 19.68 8.24
CA ALA A 35 -4.34 20.43 9.08
C ALA A 35 -4.93 21.83 9.36
N GLU A 36 -4.97 22.22 10.62
CA GLU A 36 -5.45 23.52 11.09
C GLU A 36 -4.35 24.17 11.93
N ASP A 37 -4.04 25.43 11.63
CA ASP A 37 -3.03 26.25 12.33
C ASP A 37 -3.69 27.56 12.80
N ASP A 38 -3.81 27.72 14.12
CA ASP A 38 -4.32 28.95 14.76
C ASP A 38 -3.17 29.86 15.25
N GLY A 39 -1.95 29.65 14.73
CA GLY A 39 -0.75 30.38 15.13
C GLY A 39 -0.14 29.85 16.43
N GLU A 40 -0.93 29.60 17.46
CA GLU A 40 -0.47 29.01 18.72
C GLU A 40 -0.53 27.47 18.70
N HIS A 41 -1.59 26.91 18.09
CA HIS A 41 -1.86 25.47 18.08
C HIS A 41 -1.88 24.94 16.65
N PHE A 42 -1.29 23.76 16.45
CA PHE A 42 -1.33 23.06 15.16
C PHE A 42 -1.90 21.66 15.38
N GLN A 43 -2.96 21.34 14.65
CA GLN A 43 -3.66 20.06 14.74
C GLN A 43 -3.93 19.48 13.34
N ALA A 44 -4.03 18.16 13.26
CA ALA A 44 -4.41 17.47 12.04
C ALA A 44 -5.25 16.23 12.39
N GLU A 45 -6.20 15.88 11.52
CA GLU A 45 -7.10 14.75 11.75
C GLU A 45 -6.57 13.44 11.15
N ALA A 46 -5.78 13.53 10.07
CA ALA A 46 -5.27 12.36 9.38
C ALA A 46 -3.79 12.51 9.01
N LEU A 47 -3.10 11.37 8.87
CA LEU A 47 -1.74 11.30 8.36
C LEU A 47 -1.72 10.43 7.10
N GLN A 48 -1.00 10.90 6.09
CA GLN A 48 -0.83 10.19 4.82
C GLN A 48 0.66 9.91 4.59
N SER A 49 0.95 8.68 4.17
CA SER A 49 2.27 8.31 3.65
C SER A 49 2.12 7.70 2.26
N VAL A 50 3.06 8.04 1.38
CA VAL A 50 3.05 7.57 0.00
C VAL A 50 4.35 6.82 -0.26
N ILE A 51 4.23 5.54 -0.61
CA ILE A 51 5.36 4.71 -1.01
C ILE A 51 5.37 4.63 -2.52
N LEU A 52 6.39 5.24 -3.12
CA LEU A 52 6.57 5.25 -4.57
C LEU A 52 7.20 3.92 -5.00
N VAL A 53 6.47 3.19 -5.84
CA VAL A 53 6.89 1.89 -6.38
C VAL A 53 7.09 2.02 -7.88
N ALA A 54 8.16 1.43 -8.40
CA ALA A 54 8.45 1.43 -9.83
C ALA A 54 7.35 0.70 -10.62
N SER A 55 7.12 1.13 -11.86
CA SER A 55 6.15 0.47 -12.74
C SER A 55 6.64 -0.91 -13.16
N ALA A 56 5.72 -1.81 -13.55
CA ALA A 56 6.06 -3.14 -14.06
C ALA A 56 7.05 -3.10 -15.23
N THR A 57 6.94 -2.09 -16.10
CA THR A 57 7.85 -1.90 -17.25
C THR A 57 9.26 -1.51 -16.81
N GLU A 58 9.38 -0.63 -15.81
CA GLU A 58 10.68 -0.26 -15.24
C GLU A 58 11.31 -1.43 -14.50
N VAL A 59 10.52 -2.19 -13.73
CA VAL A 59 10.98 -3.43 -13.08
C VAL A 59 11.48 -4.42 -14.14
N TYR A 60 10.72 -4.66 -15.20
CA TYR A 60 11.15 -5.52 -16.30
C TYR A 60 12.50 -5.09 -16.87
N LYS A 61 12.63 -3.81 -17.29
CA LYS A 61 13.88 -3.26 -17.85
C LYS A 61 15.03 -3.29 -16.86
N ARG A 62 14.76 -3.08 -15.57
CA ARG A 62 15.76 -3.08 -14.52
C ARG A 62 16.40 -4.46 -14.34
N PHE A 63 15.62 -5.52 -14.55
CA PHE A 63 16.02 -6.91 -14.32
C PHE A 63 16.27 -7.72 -15.61
N SER A 64 16.12 -7.13 -16.80
CA SER A 64 16.35 -7.81 -18.08
C SER A 64 17.82 -7.98 -18.47
N GLY A 65 18.78 -7.53 -17.65
CA GLY A 65 20.21 -7.71 -17.90
C GLY A 65 20.69 -9.12 -17.55
N LYS A 66 21.64 -9.68 -18.33
CA LYS A 66 22.15 -11.05 -18.18
C LYS A 66 22.60 -11.38 -16.75
N ASP A 67 23.42 -10.52 -16.15
CA ASP A 67 23.95 -10.72 -14.79
C ASP A 67 22.85 -10.76 -13.71
N LYS A 68 21.75 -10.06 -13.93
CA LYS A 68 20.63 -9.99 -12.97
C LYS A 68 19.68 -11.16 -13.14
N LEU A 69 19.56 -11.68 -14.36
CA LEU A 69 18.81 -12.90 -14.62
C LEU A 69 19.46 -14.10 -13.92
N GLU A 70 20.80 -14.17 -13.96
CA GLU A 70 21.56 -15.20 -13.23
C GLU A 70 21.37 -15.07 -11.71
N GLN A 71 21.35 -13.86 -11.16
CA GLN A 71 21.05 -13.64 -9.74
C GLN A 71 19.62 -14.08 -9.38
N LEU A 72 18.62 -13.74 -10.20
CA LEU A 72 17.23 -14.16 -9.96
C LEU A 72 17.08 -15.69 -9.99
N GLN A 73 17.76 -16.35 -10.93
CA GLN A 73 17.79 -17.81 -11.02
C GLN A 73 18.50 -18.45 -9.82
N PHE A 74 19.60 -17.83 -9.34
CA PHE A 74 20.30 -18.26 -8.14
C PHE A 74 19.41 -18.15 -6.88
N PHE A 75 18.73 -17.02 -6.70
CA PHE A 75 17.81 -16.82 -5.57
C PHE A 75 16.68 -17.86 -5.57
N ASN A 76 16.07 -18.13 -6.72
CA ASN A 76 15.03 -19.17 -6.86
C ASN A 76 15.54 -20.56 -6.42
N LYS A 77 16.73 -20.94 -6.89
CA LYS A 77 17.35 -22.23 -6.55
C LYS A 77 17.67 -22.38 -5.05
N THR A 78 17.89 -21.27 -4.36
CA THR A 78 18.33 -21.27 -2.95
C THR A 78 17.17 -21.20 -1.96
N THR A 79 16.11 -20.44 -2.25
CA THR A 79 14.96 -20.31 -1.34
C THR A 79 13.88 -21.36 -1.59
N GLY A 80 13.74 -21.88 -2.81
CA GLY A 80 12.69 -22.84 -3.16
C GLY A 80 11.26 -22.26 -3.03
N GLU A 81 11.13 -20.96 -2.79
CA GLU A 81 9.87 -20.23 -2.66
C GLU A 81 9.31 -19.78 -4.01
N LEU A 82 10.19 -19.66 -5.02
CA LEU A 82 9.84 -19.27 -6.39
C LEU A 82 9.57 -20.49 -7.30
N LYS A 83 8.88 -21.51 -6.76
CA LYS A 83 8.55 -22.77 -7.46
C LYS A 83 7.82 -22.61 -8.80
N ASN A 84 7.27 -21.43 -9.09
CA ASN A 84 6.45 -21.17 -10.28
C ASN A 84 7.08 -20.23 -11.31
N ILE A 85 8.30 -19.74 -11.11
CA ILE A 85 9.00 -19.00 -12.20
C ILE A 85 9.71 -20.03 -13.08
N THR A 86 8.93 -20.74 -13.89
CA THR A 86 9.42 -21.69 -14.91
C THR A 86 9.69 -21.00 -16.26
N GLY A 87 9.25 -19.75 -16.42
CA GLY A 87 9.39 -18.97 -17.66
C GLY A 87 10.56 -17.99 -17.64
N GLU A 88 10.99 -17.58 -18.83
CA GLU A 88 11.92 -16.48 -19.03
C GLU A 88 11.38 -15.18 -18.41
N TRP A 89 12.26 -14.32 -17.91
CA TRP A 89 11.88 -13.02 -17.36
C TRP A 89 11.14 -12.21 -18.44
N SER A 90 9.87 -11.91 -18.18
CA SER A 90 8.97 -11.27 -19.14
C SER A 90 8.29 -10.05 -18.50
N PRO A 91 7.78 -9.11 -19.32
CA PRO A 91 7.00 -7.98 -18.81
C PRO A 91 5.76 -8.39 -18.01
N LEU A 92 5.15 -9.53 -18.37
CA LEU A 92 3.98 -10.08 -17.67
C LEU A 92 4.36 -10.55 -16.26
N LEU A 93 5.46 -11.31 -16.15
CA LEU A 93 5.96 -11.76 -14.86
C LEU A 93 6.38 -10.59 -13.97
N ALA A 94 6.98 -9.54 -14.53
CA ALA A 94 7.29 -8.32 -13.80
C ALA A 94 6.02 -7.64 -13.24
N LYS A 95 4.94 -7.62 -14.01
CA LYS A 95 3.63 -7.11 -13.56
C LYS A 95 3.06 -7.95 -12.41
N GLU A 96 3.11 -9.27 -12.53
CA GLU A 96 2.65 -10.19 -11.48
C GLU A 96 3.43 -9.99 -10.18
N VAL A 97 4.76 -9.87 -10.24
CA VAL A 97 5.60 -9.62 -9.06
C VAL A 97 5.22 -8.32 -8.37
N VAL A 98 5.09 -7.22 -9.12
CA VAL A 98 4.68 -5.92 -8.54
C VAL A 98 3.27 -6.02 -7.93
N THR A 99 2.36 -6.72 -8.60
CA THR A 99 0.98 -6.90 -8.14
C THR A 99 0.91 -7.73 -6.86
N ALA A 100 1.63 -8.86 -6.82
CA ALA A 100 1.70 -9.72 -5.66
C ALA A 100 2.32 -9.01 -4.46
N TRP A 101 3.39 -8.24 -4.70
CA TRP A 101 4.01 -7.43 -3.65
C TRP A 101 3.05 -6.37 -3.12
N GLN A 102 2.32 -5.66 -3.99
CA GLN A 102 1.35 -4.63 -3.58
C GLN A 102 0.25 -5.22 -2.69
N ARG A 103 -0.30 -6.40 -3.04
CA ARG A 103 -1.30 -7.11 -2.23
C ARG A 103 -0.74 -7.57 -0.89
N ALA A 104 0.42 -8.24 -0.90
CA ALA A 104 1.06 -8.69 0.34
C ALA A 104 1.40 -7.51 1.27
N PHE A 105 1.81 -6.38 0.70
CA PHE A 105 2.08 -5.16 1.44
C PHE A 105 0.79 -4.60 2.08
N THR A 106 -0.31 -4.45 1.32
CA THR A 106 -1.57 -3.96 1.87
C THR A 106 -2.09 -4.87 2.98
N ASP A 107 -2.02 -6.19 2.78
CA ASP A 107 -2.48 -7.18 3.76
C ASP A 107 -1.65 -7.14 5.05
N SER A 108 -0.34 -6.96 4.91
CA SER A 108 0.57 -6.82 6.05
C SER A 108 0.32 -5.54 6.86
N ILE A 109 -0.08 -4.44 6.22
CA ILE A 109 -0.39 -3.19 6.92
C ILE A 109 -1.73 -3.27 7.62
N TYR A 110 -2.76 -3.85 7.00
CA TYR A 110 -4.06 -4.05 7.65
C TYR A 110 -3.93 -4.92 8.91
N ASN A 111 -3.24 -6.05 8.80
CA ASN A 111 -3.10 -7.03 9.89
C ASN A 111 -1.92 -6.73 10.83
N HIS A 112 -1.36 -5.52 10.80
CA HIS A 112 -0.17 -5.21 11.57
C HIS A 112 -0.45 -5.28 13.08
N PRO A 113 0.37 -5.96 13.90
CA PRO A 113 0.10 -6.15 15.33
C PRO A 113 -0.09 -4.85 16.12
N LEU A 114 0.57 -3.77 15.71
CA LEU A 114 0.45 -2.45 16.34
C LEU A 114 -0.88 -1.73 16.06
N ASN A 115 -1.68 -2.22 15.11
CA ASN A 115 -3.03 -1.72 14.89
C ASN A 115 -3.99 -2.18 15.99
N PHE A 116 -3.62 -3.25 16.70
CA PHE A 116 -4.43 -3.90 17.71
C PHE A 116 -3.83 -3.71 19.09
N LYS A 117 -4.69 -3.58 20.10
CA LYS A 117 -4.29 -3.53 21.50
C LYS A 117 -5.16 -4.47 22.31
N THR A 118 -4.53 -5.30 23.14
CA THR A 118 -5.24 -6.09 24.15
C THR A 118 -5.66 -5.16 25.28
N VAL A 119 -6.96 -5.01 25.47
CA VAL A 119 -7.51 -4.23 26.58
C VAL A 119 -7.94 -5.21 27.68
N ASN A 120 -7.42 -5.02 28.89
CA ASN A 120 -7.86 -5.71 30.12
C ASN A 120 -7.89 -7.26 30.06
N GLY A 121 -6.93 -7.89 29.37
CA GLY A 121 -6.86 -9.36 29.31
C GLY A 121 -7.98 -10.03 28.49
N SER A 122 -8.71 -9.25 27.67
CA SER A 122 -9.65 -9.76 26.67
C SER A 122 -8.95 -10.74 25.72
N LEU A 123 -9.64 -11.82 25.37
CA LEU A 123 -9.21 -12.81 24.36
C LEU A 123 -9.15 -12.20 22.96
N ASP A 124 -9.99 -11.18 22.70
CA ASP A 124 -10.07 -10.53 21.39
C ASP A 124 -9.32 -9.19 21.38
N PRO A 125 -8.41 -8.98 20.40
CA PRO A 125 -7.71 -7.71 20.21
C PRO A 125 -8.69 -6.61 19.78
N VAL A 126 -8.59 -5.43 20.39
CA VAL A 126 -9.37 -4.25 20.00
C VAL A 126 -8.55 -3.37 19.08
N GLU A 127 -9.12 -2.93 17.97
CA GLU A 127 -8.48 -1.97 17.06
C GLU A 127 -8.21 -0.64 17.77
N HIS A 128 -6.94 -0.23 17.77
CA HIS A 128 -6.48 1.03 18.35
C HIS A 128 -6.08 2.05 17.28
N ARG A 129 -5.65 1.59 16.10
CA ARG A 129 -5.27 2.46 14.98
C ARG A 129 -6.03 2.04 13.73
N ILE A 130 -6.66 3.02 13.08
CA ILE A 130 -7.33 2.83 11.80
C ILE A 130 -6.34 3.26 10.71
N VAL A 131 -5.91 2.30 9.89
CA VAL A 131 -5.00 2.55 8.76
C VAL A 131 -5.67 2.03 7.50
N HIS A 132 -5.74 2.87 6.46
CA HIS A 132 -6.33 2.53 5.17
C HIS A 132 -5.24 2.45 4.11
N PRO A 133 -4.51 1.32 3.98
CA PRO A 133 -3.59 1.15 2.89
C PRO A 133 -4.36 1.03 1.57
N LEU A 134 -3.92 1.81 0.59
CA LEU A 134 -4.44 1.83 -0.77
C LEU A 134 -3.30 1.55 -1.73
N ALA A 135 -3.41 0.50 -2.53
CA ALA A 135 -2.50 0.22 -3.63
C ALA A 135 -3.20 0.40 -4.98
N ALA A 136 -2.42 0.60 -6.04
CA ALA A 136 -2.95 0.68 -7.40
C ALA A 136 -3.70 -0.59 -7.80
N THR A 137 -3.25 -1.75 -7.33
CA THR A 137 -3.96 -3.03 -7.49
C THR A 137 -5.33 -3.04 -6.84
N SER A 138 -5.48 -2.45 -5.65
CA SER A 138 -6.78 -2.36 -4.96
C SER A 138 -7.80 -1.57 -5.79
N ILE A 139 -7.37 -0.48 -6.43
CA ILE A 139 -8.23 0.31 -7.34
C ILE A 139 -8.62 -0.53 -8.57
N SER A 140 -7.67 -1.26 -9.15
CA SER A 140 -7.94 -2.14 -10.28
C SER A 140 -8.93 -3.26 -9.92
N ASP A 141 -8.81 -3.82 -8.71
CA ASP A 141 -9.70 -4.88 -8.23
C ASP A 141 -11.12 -4.32 -7.99
N MET A 142 -11.24 -3.11 -7.42
CA MET A 142 -12.54 -2.41 -7.29
C MET A 142 -13.20 -2.12 -8.65
N LEU A 143 -12.41 -1.69 -9.65
CA LEU A 143 -12.92 -1.46 -11.00
C LEU A 143 -13.35 -2.78 -11.68
N ALA A 144 -12.62 -3.86 -11.46
CA ALA A 144 -12.96 -5.18 -11.99
C ALA A 144 -14.26 -5.69 -11.38
N GLU A 145 -14.44 -5.55 -10.07
CA GLU A 145 -15.69 -5.90 -9.38
C GLU A 145 -16.87 -5.03 -9.84
N PHE A 146 -16.66 -3.74 -10.09
CA PHE A 146 -17.69 -2.87 -10.67
C PHE A 146 -18.09 -3.30 -12.10
N CYS A 147 -17.14 -3.85 -12.88
CA CYS A 147 -17.41 -4.36 -14.22
C CYS A 147 -18.00 -5.79 -14.21
N ASP A 148 -18.06 -6.46 -13.06
CA ASP A 148 -18.58 -7.82 -12.98
C ASP A 148 -20.12 -7.79 -12.95
N PHE A 149 -20.71 -8.25 -14.04
CA PHE A 149 -22.16 -8.27 -14.17
C PHE A 149 -22.74 -9.44 -13.37
N ASN A 150 -23.58 -9.13 -12.37
CA ASN A 150 -24.34 -10.17 -11.69
C ASN A 150 -25.50 -10.66 -12.58
N TYR A 151 -25.23 -11.70 -13.37
CA TYR A 151 -26.21 -12.32 -14.27
C TYR A 151 -27.48 -12.81 -13.56
N GLY A 152 -27.40 -13.15 -12.27
CA GLY A 152 -28.57 -13.55 -11.48
C GLY A 152 -29.56 -12.40 -11.29
N VAL A 153 -29.07 -11.21 -10.97
CA VAL A 153 -29.89 -9.99 -10.86
C VAL A 153 -30.50 -9.63 -12.22
N ILE A 154 -29.74 -9.80 -13.30
CA ILE A 154 -30.22 -9.55 -14.67
C ILE A 154 -31.39 -10.47 -15.02
N VAL A 155 -31.28 -11.77 -14.75
CA VAL A 155 -32.35 -12.75 -15.01
C VAL A 155 -33.60 -12.44 -14.17
N VAL A 156 -33.45 -12.14 -12.89
CA VAL A 156 -34.58 -11.74 -12.03
C VAL A 156 -35.24 -10.46 -12.56
N GLY A 157 -34.45 -9.48 -12.99
CA GLY A 157 -34.97 -8.26 -13.61
C GLY A 157 -35.78 -8.54 -14.88
N TYR A 158 -35.29 -9.40 -15.76
CA TYR A 158 -36.04 -9.80 -16.97
C TYR A 158 -37.32 -10.57 -16.64
N VAL A 159 -37.31 -11.44 -15.63
CA VAL A 159 -38.53 -12.15 -15.19
C VAL A 159 -39.56 -11.17 -14.61
N LEU A 160 -39.14 -10.24 -13.75
CA LEU A 160 -40.02 -9.22 -13.18
C LEU A 160 -40.61 -8.27 -14.24
N MET A 161 -39.90 -8.02 -15.34
CA MET A 161 -40.42 -7.20 -16.44
C MET A 161 -41.50 -7.91 -17.28
N ASN A 162 -41.56 -9.24 -17.23
CA ASN A 162 -42.52 -10.07 -17.98
C ASN A 162 -43.69 -10.59 -17.12
N VAL A 163 -43.78 -10.19 -15.85
CA VAL A 163 -44.90 -10.45 -14.94
C VAL A 163 -45.73 -9.17 -14.78
#